data_AF-A0A7Y1U155-F1
#
_entry.id   AF-A0A7Y1U155-F1
#
_cell.length_a   1.000
_cell.length_b   1.000
_cell.length_c   1.000
_cell.angle_alpha   90.00
_cell.angle_beta   90.00
_cell.angle_gamma   90.00
#
_symmetry.space_group_name_H-M   'P 1'
#
loop_
_entity.id
_entity.type
_entity.pdbx_description
1 polymer ?
#
loop_
_entity_poly.entity_id
_entity_poly.type
_entity_poly.pdbx_seq_one_letter_code
_entity_poly.pdbx_strand_id
1 'polypeptide(L)'
;MNQALRKLFRKGPPTPAEIDGFLADTTFPLVDERDVTFVYRGDVEAVYLRCWISGLDTAQPFQPLTGTNLWAATIDLPKGSRIEYKFEVIENGNRQLILDPLNDVKAHDPFGANSVCQGFGYVRPHWTFHKPESRVGSIVSHRLDSKSFKDARDVHVYLPSRFRKNRRYPLLVVHDGTDYLHFAELKAILD
;
A
#
# COMPACT_ATOMS: atom_id res chain seq x y z
N MET A 1 8.31 -14.29 -15.32
CA MET A 1 9.65 -13.93 -14.81
C MET A 1 10.13 -12.68 -15.51
N ASN A 2 10.16 -11.57 -14.77
CA ASN A 2 10.56 -10.23 -15.23
C ASN A 2 11.95 -10.20 -15.89
N GLN A 3 12.19 -9.24 -16.80
CA GLN A 3 13.43 -9.12 -17.57
C GLN A 3 14.68 -8.89 -16.70
N ALA A 4 14.58 -8.10 -15.63
CA ALA A 4 15.70 -7.82 -14.74
C ALA A 4 16.13 -9.09 -13.99
N LEU A 5 15.16 -9.86 -13.49
CA LEU A 5 15.40 -11.15 -12.85
C LEU A 5 15.99 -12.17 -13.85
N ARG A 6 15.48 -12.22 -15.09
CA ARG A 6 16.11 -13.04 -16.17
C ARG A 6 17.56 -12.63 -16.46
N LYS A 7 17.86 -11.33 -16.45
CA LYS A 7 19.21 -10.81 -16.69
C LYS A 7 20.17 -11.25 -15.58
N LEU A 8 19.72 -11.23 -14.32
CA LEU A 8 20.50 -11.69 -13.17
C LEU A 8 20.92 -13.17 -13.31
N PHE A 9 20.01 -14.03 -13.75
CA PHE A 9 20.25 -15.48 -13.90
C PHE A 9 20.84 -15.89 -15.26
N ARG A 10 21.16 -14.94 -16.16
CA ARG A 10 21.55 -15.26 -17.54
C ARG A 10 22.80 -16.13 -17.67
N LYS A 11 23.73 -16.03 -16.71
CA LYS A 11 24.99 -16.80 -16.69
C LYS A 11 24.93 -18.05 -15.80
N GLY A 12 23.74 -18.40 -15.30
CA GLY A 12 23.55 -19.39 -14.24
C GLY A 12 23.13 -18.71 -12.92
N PRO A 13 23.10 -19.47 -11.81
CA PRO A 13 22.76 -18.92 -10.49
C PRO A 13 23.73 -17.78 -10.10
N PRO A 14 23.22 -16.58 -9.75
CA PRO A 14 24.05 -15.46 -9.35
C PRO A 14 24.72 -15.73 -8.00
N THR A 15 25.91 -15.15 -7.82
CA THR A 15 26.60 -15.14 -6.53
C THR A 15 25.86 -14.25 -5.52
N PRO A 16 26.10 -14.42 -4.20
CA PRO A 16 25.51 -13.55 -3.19
C PRO A 16 25.78 -12.05 -3.43
N ALA A 17 26.98 -11.69 -3.89
CA ALA A 17 27.33 -10.30 -4.18
C ALA A 17 26.58 -9.74 -5.40
N GLU A 18 26.33 -10.56 -6.43
CA GLU A 18 25.49 -10.15 -7.57
C GLU A 18 24.02 -9.96 -7.16
N ILE A 19 23.52 -10.79 -6.23
CA ILE A 19 22.20 -10.62 -5.63
C ILE A 19 22.14 -9.33 -4.82
N ASP A 20 23.14 -9.07 -3.96
CA ASP A 20 23.21 -7.85 -3.14
C ASP A 20 23.15 -6.59 -4.01
N GLY A 21 23.98 -6.54 -5.06
CA GLY A 21 23.98 -5.43 -6.02
C GLY A 21 22.63 -5.30 -6.74
N PHE A 22 22.05 -6.41 -7.18
CA PHE A 22 20.72 -6.40 -7.81
C PHE A 22 19.65 -5.82 -6.89
N LEU A 23 19.61 -6.23 -5.63
CA LEU A 23 18.61 -5.75 -4.68
C LEU A 23 18.80 -4.28 -4.31
N ALA A 24 20.04 -3.80 -4.26
CA ALA A 24 20.35 -2.40 -3.98
C ALA A 24 20.04 -1.46 -5.16
N ASP A 25 20.28 -1.92 -6.39
CA ASP A 25 20.15 -1.10 -7.61
C ASP A 25 18.76 -1.18 -8.26
N THR A 26 17.84 -1.96 -7.70
CA THR A 26 16.51 -2.23 -8.29
C THR A 26 15.39 -1.76 -7.39
N THR A 27 14.39 -1.11 -7.97
CA THR A 27 13.14 -0.78 -7.28
C THR A 27 12.17 -1.96 -7.33
N PHE A 28 11.62 -2.33 -6.18
CA PHE A 28 10.64 -3.41 -6.06
C PHE A 28 9.24 -2.90 -5.73
N PRO A 29 8.18 -3.62 -6.14
CA PRO A 29 8.22 -4.84 -6.95
C PRO A 29 8.64 -4.56 -8.41
N LEU A 30 9.03 -5.60 -9.15
CA LEU A 30 9.43 -5.47 -10.55
C LEU A 30 8.19 -5.36 -11.44
N VAL A 31 7.99 -4.20 -12.07
CA VAL A 31 6.77 -3.90 -12.83
C VAL A 31 7.02 -4.02 -14.33
N ASP A 32 6.31 -4.95 -14.98
CA ASP A 32 6.20 -5.07 -16.43
C ASP A 32 4.83 -4.56 -16.92
N GLU A 33 4.62 -4.42 -18.23
CA GLU A 33 3.37 -3.88 -18.79
C GLU A 33 2.10 -4.67 -18.47
N ARG A 34 2.22 -5.97 -18.21
CA ARG A 34 1.09 -6.90 -18.03
C ARG A 34 1.10 -7.60 -16.68
N ASP A 35 2.27 -7.69 -16.06
CA ASP A 35 2.48 -8.46 -14.83
C ASP A 35 3.43 -7.73 -13.89
N VAL A 36 3.39 -8.14 -12.62
CA VAL A 36 4.28 -7.65 -11.58
C VAL A 36 4.95 -8.85 -10.92
N THR A 37 6.28 -8.79 -10.80
CA THR A 37 7.08 -9.80 -10.12
C THR A 37 7.54 -9.28 -8.76
N PHE A 38 7.09 -9.96 -7.70
CA PHE A 38 7.51 -9.76 -6.33
C PHE A 38 8.71 -10.65 -6.04
N VAL A 39 9.64 -10.14 -5.22
CA VAL A 39 10.86 -10.85 -4.85
C VAL A 39 11.00 -10.81 -3.34
N TYR A 40 11.38 -11.94 -2.75
CA TYR A 40 11.78 -12.04 -1.36
C TYR A 40 13.15 -12.69 -1.28
N ARG A 41 13.97 -12.25 -0.31
CA ARG A 41 15.25 -12.88 0.00
C ARG A 41 15.23 -13.45 1.40
N GLY A 42 15.53 -14.73 1.54
CA GLY A 42 15.69 -15.38 2.84
C GLY A 42 15.74 -16.90 2.74
N ASP A 43 16.37 -17.51 3.74
CA ASP A 43 16.47 -18.95 3.91
C ASP A 43 15.29 -19.45 4.76
N VAL A 44 14.13 -19.56 4.12
CA VAL A 44 12.84 -19.86 4.78
C VAL A 44 12.18 -21.10 4.16
N GLU A 45 11.16 -21.64 4.82
CA GLU A 45 10.47 -22.84 4.34
C GLU A 45 9.50 -22.53 3.19
N ALA A 46 8.79 -21.41 3.29
CA ALA A 46 7.89 -20.93 2.25
C ALA A 46 7.61 -19.43 2.38
N VAL A 47 7.22 -18.81 1.27
CA VAL A 47 6.73 -17.42 1.23
C VAL A 47 5.49 -17.36 0.37
N TYR A 48 4.48 -16.62 0.81
CA TYR A 48 3.26 -16.38 0.05
C TYR A 48 3.01 -14.88 -0.10
N LEU A 49 2.55 -14.48 -1.28
CA LEU A 49 1.98 -13.16 -1.51
C LEU A 49 0.55 -13.14 -0.98
N ARG A 50 0.28 -12.23 -0.05
CA ARG A 50 -1.06 -11.97 0.49
C ARG A 50 -1.60 -10.68 -0.11
N CYS A 51 -2.67 -10.79 -0.87
CA CYS A 51 -3.43 -9.67 -1.41
C CYS A 51 -4.90 -9.83 -1.03
N TRP A 52 -5.54 -8.76 -0.55
CA TRP A 52 -6.96 -8.75 -0.19
C TRP A 52 -7.81 -8.13 -1.30
N ILE A 53 -7.69 -8.69 -2.50
CA ILE A 53 -8.41 -8.25 -3.69
C ILE A 53 -9.50 -9.25 -4.00
N SER A 54 -10.74 -8.77 -4.16
CA SER A 54 -11.85 -9.62 -4.58
C SER A 54 -11.56 -10.24 -5.96
N GLY A 55 -11.71 -11.56 -6.09
CA GLY A 55 -11.51 -12.28 -7.35
C GLY A 55 -10.07 -12.74 -7.62
N LEU A 56 -9.11 -12.46 -6.74
CA LEU A 56 -7.77 -13.06 -6.76
C LEU A 56 -7.60 -14.06 -5.62
N ASP A 57 -6.75 -15.05 -5.82
CA ASP A 57 -6.33 -15.96 -4.75
C ASP A 57 -5.70 -15.16 -3.61
N THR A 58 -6.18 -15.38 -2.39
CA THR A 58 -5.75 -14.66 -1.19
C THR A 58 -4.33 -15.02 -0.76
N ALA A 59 -3.75 -16.09 -1.31
CA ALA A 59 -2.39 -16.53 -1.06
C ALA A 59 -1.79 -17.10 -2.35
N GLN A 60 -0.74 -16.48 -2.87
CA GLN A 60 -0.02 -17.00 -4.03
C GLN A 60 1.39 -17.42 -3.60
N PRO A 61 1.78 -18.68 -3.84
CA PRO A 61 3.08 -19.17 -3.40
C PRO A 61 4.21 -18.55 -4.23
N PHE A 62 5.26 -18.09 -3.56
CA PHE A 62 6.51 -17.79 -4.23
C PHE A 62 7.21 -19.08 -4.65
N GLN A 63 7.88 -19.04 -5.79
CA GLN A 63 8.76 -20.10 -6.25
C GLN A 63 10.20 -19.80 -5.84
N PRO A 64 10.94 -20.76 -5.25
CA PRO A 64 12.35 -20.58 -4.97
C PRO A 64 13.14 -20.52 -6.27
N LEU A 65 14.10 -19.59 -6.35
CA LEU A 65 15.00 -19.46 -7.49
C LEU A 65 16.24 -20.31 -7.24
N THR A 66 16.33 -21.44 -7.95
CA THR A 66 17.32 -22.49 -7.72
C THR A 66 18.75 -21.96 -7.64
N GLY A 67 19.49 -22.42 -6.62
CA GLY A 67 20.89 -22.04 -6.38
C GLY A 67 21.07 -20.69 -5.68
N THR A 68 19.99 -20.09 -5.16
CA THR A 68 20.00 -18.82 -4.43
C THR A 68 19.05 -18.87 -3.23
N ASN A 69 19.07 -17.82 -2.40
CA ASN A 69 18.07 -17.58 -1.36
C ASN A 69 16.98 -16.59 -1.80
N LEU A 70 16.77 -16.45 -3.11
CA LEU A 70 15.70 -15.63 -3.68
C LEU A 70 14.46 -16.46 -3.96
N TRP A 71 13.32 -15.82 -3.76
CA TRP A 71 11.99 -16.33 -4.03
C TRP A 71 11.28 -15.33 -4.94
N ALA A 72 10.45 -15.80 -5.87
CA ALA A 72 9.66 -14.89 -6.71
C ALA A 72 8.22 -15.37 -6.94
N ALA A 73 7.29 -14.43 -6.98
CA ALA A 73 5.91 -14.63 -7.43
C ALA A 73 5.58 -13.58 -8.49
N THR A 74 5.00 -14.02 -9.62
CA THR A 74 4.51 -13.11 -10.66
C THR A 74 3.00 -13.20 -10.72
N ILE A 75 2.33 -12.05 -10.76
CA ILE A 75 0.87 -11.97 -10.98
C ILE A 75 0.53 -11.03 -12.12
N ASP A 76 -0.54 -11.35 -12.81
CA ASP A 76 -1.15 -10.44 -13.78
C ASP A 76 -1.91 -9.34 -13.04
N LEU A 77 -1.63 -8.09 -13.41
CA LEU A 77 -2.34 -6.93 -12.88
C LEU A 77 -2.74 -5.98 -14.01
N PRO A 78 -4.00 -5.52 -14.06
CA PRO A 78 -4.42 -4.51 -15.03
C PRO A 78 -3.54 -3.26 -14.97
N LYS A 79 -3.36 -2.60 -16.13
CA LYS A 79 -2.64 -1.32 -16.21
C LYS A 79 -3.28 -0.28 -15.28
N GLY A 80 -2.45 0.48 -14.59
CA GLY A 80 -2.87 1.49 -13.62
C GLY A 80 -3.33 0.96 -12.27
N SER A 81 -3.18 -0.35 -12.00
CA SER A 81 -3.53 -0.92 -10.70
C SER A 81 -2.68 -0.36 -9.56
N ARG A 82 -3.31 -0.14 -8.40
CA ARG A 82 -2.63 0.07 -7.12
C ARG A 82 -3.22 -0.90 -6.12
N ILE A 83 -2.40 -1.77 -5.56
CA ILE A 83 -2.84 -2.79 -4.62
C ILE A 83 -1.99 -2.81 -3.35
N GLU A 84 -2.60 -3.19 -2.24
CA GLU A 84 -1.91 -3.39 -0.97
C GLU A 84 -1.65 -4.88 -0.74
N TYR A 85 -0.48 -5.19 -0.18
CA TYR A 85 -0.05 -6.57 0.02
C TYR A 85 0.86 -6.73 1.24
N LYS A 86 1.03 -7.99 1.65
CA LYS A 86 2.01 -8.45 2.62
C LYS A 86 2.64 -9.76 2.16
N PHE A 87 3.79 -10.10 2.72
CA PHE A 87 4.31 -11.46 2.62
C PHE A 87 3.92 -12.27 3.85
N GLU A 88 3.44 -13.48 3.64
CA GLU A 88 3.37 -14.49 4.68
C GLU A 88 4.62 -15.37 4.59
N VAL A 89 5.50 -15.26 5.58
CA VAL A 89 6.74 -16.03 5.65
C VAL A 89 6.56 -17.19 6.63
N ILE A 90 6.97 -18.39 6.21
CA ILE A 90 6.99 -19.60 7.04
C ILE A 90 8.42 -19.98 7.35
N GLU A 91 8.76 -20.01 8.63
CA GLU A 91 10.09 -20.35 9.12
C GLU A 91 9.99 -21.04 10.50
N ASN A 92 10.67 -22.17 10.65
CA ASN A 92 10.65 -22.99 11.86
C ASN A 92 9.22 -23.37 12.31
N GLY A 93 8.34 -23.67 11.34
CA GLY A 93 6.92 -23.94 11.57
C GLY A 93 6.06 -22.73 11.98
N ASN A 94 6.64 -21.54 12.15
CA ASN A 94 5.91 -20.31 12.47
C ASN A 94 5.47 -19.60 11.20
N ARG A 95 4.33 -18.89 11.26
CA ARG A 95 3.82 -18.07 10.15
C ARG A 95 3.75 -16.61 10.58
N GLN A 96 4.33 -15.72 9.78
CA GLN A 96 4.34 -14.29 10.07
C GLN A 96 3.94 -13.49 8.83
N LEU A 97 3.04 -12.51 9.03
CA LEU A 97 2.78 -11.47 8.04
C LEU A 97 3.80 -10.34 8.21
N ILE A 98 4.53 -10.04 7.15
CA ILE A 98 5.51 -8.95 7.10
C ILE A 98 5.22 -8.00 5.93
N LEU A 99 5.73 -6.77 6.05
CA LEU A 99 5.88 -5.89 4.91
C LEU A 99 6.96 -6.43 3.98
N ASP A 100 6.87 -6.09 2.70
CA ASP A 100 7.95 -6.32 1.75
C ASP A 100 9.19 -5.52 2.16
N PRO A 101 10.30 -6.17 2.54
CA PRO A 101 11.51 -5.48 2.97
C PRO A 101 12.19 -4.69 1.84
N LEU A 102 11.85 -4.97 0.58
CA LEU A 102 12.44 -4.34 -0.61
C LEU A 102 11.60 -3.18 -1.16
N ASN A 103 10.39 -2.97 -0.62
CA ASN A 103 9.48 -1.93 -1.10
C ASN A 103 9.22 -0.87 -0.02
N ASP A 104 9.70 0.35 -0.28
CA ASP A 104 9.53 1.49 0.61
C ASP A 104 8.13 2.12 0.54
N VAL A 105 7.34 1.81 -0.50
CA VAL A 105 6.01 2.37 -0.67
C VAL A 105 5.02 1.63 0.22
N LYS A 106 4.48 2.36 1.20
CA LYS A 106 3.58 1.82 2.22
C LYS A 106 2.25 2.57 2.24
N ALA A 107 1.21 1.87 2.65
CA ALA A 107 -0.08 2.43 3.03
C ALA A 107 -0.30 2.14 4.50
N HIS A 108 -0.79 3.13 5.25
CA HIS A 108 -1.14 2.96 6.65
C HIS A 108 -2.64 2.87 6.80
N ASP A 109 -3.07 2.03 7.72
CA ASP A 109 -4.45 1.84 8.13
C ASP A 109 -4.52 1.72 9.68
N PRO A 110 -5.72 1.69 10.28
CA PRO A 110 -5.86 1.57 11.73
C PRO A 110 -5.26 0.31 12.36
N PHE A 111 -4.97 -0.72 11.56
CA PHE A 111 -4.47 -2.03 11.97
C PHE A 111 -2.97 -2.22 11.63
N GLY A 112 -2.32 -1.22 11.03
CA GLY A 112 -0.89 -1.23 10.74
C GLY A 112 -0.57 -0.68 9.36
N ALA A 113 0.56 -1.12 8.80
CA ALA A 113 0.94 -0.77 7.44
C ALA A 113 0.81 -1.98 6.50
N ASN A 114 0.64 -1.71 5.21
CA ASN A 114 0.77 -2.66 4.11
C ASN A 114 1.78 -2.12 3.08
N SER A 115 2.48 -3.01 2.38
CA SER A 115 3.28 -2.62 1.22
C SER A 115 2.35 -2.34 0.05
N VAL A 116 2.73 -1.42 -0.83
CA VAL A 116 1.90 -0.99 -1.96
C VAL A 116 2.58 -1.34 -3.27
N CYS A 117 1.90 -2.13 -4.09
CA CYS A 117 2.29 -2.35 -5.48
C CYS A 117 1.60 -1.31 -6.37
N GLN A 118 2.40 -0.62 -7.17
CA GLN A 118 1.95 0.33 -8.18
C GLN A 118 2.23 -0.28 -9.55
N GLY A 119 1.20 -0.82 -10.20
CA GLY A 119 1.30 -1.49 -11.49
C GLY A 119 1.65 -0.52 -12.63
N PHE A 120 1.93 -1.08 -13.80
CA PHE A 120 2.38 -0.30 -14.94
C PHE A 120 1.40 0.82 -15.31
N GLY A 121 1.94 2.03 -15.45
CA GLY A 121 1.15 3.22 -15.78
C GLY A 121 0.34 3.81 -14.63
N TYR A 122 0.47 3.28 -13.40
CA TYR A 122 -0.13 3.93 -12.25
C TYR A 122 0.45 5.34 -12.05
N VAL A 123 -0.44 6.30 -11.89
CA VAL A 123 -0.10 7.68 -11.51
C VAL A 123 -0.97 8.05 -10.33
N ARG A 124 -0.35 8.51 -9.24
CA ARG A 124 -1.10 9.02 -8.09
C ARG A 124 -1.98 10.18 -8.55
N PRO A 125 -3.30 10.16 -8.27
CA PRO A 125 -4.19 11.21 -8.76
C PRO A 125 -3.77 12.60 -8.25
N HIS A 126 -3.68 13.58 -9.15
CA HIS A 126 -3.08 14.88 -8.83
C HIS A 126 -3.82 15.65 -7.71
N TRP A 127 -5.12 15.40 -7.52
CA TRP A 127 -5.96 16.01 -6.48
C TRP A 127 -5.68 15.45 -5.07
N THR A 128 -4.90 14.38 -4.96
CA THR A 128 -4.48 13.81 -3.67
C THR A 128 -3.20 14.44 -3.11
N PHE A 129 -2.56 15.34 -3.85
CA PHE A 129 -1.38 16.06 -3.37
C PHE A 129 -1.78 17.37 -2.72
N HIS A 130 -1.08 17.72 -1.64
CA HIS A 130 -1.19 19.04 -1.04
C HIS A 130 -0.77 20.11 -2.05
N LYS A 131 -1.63 21.10 -2.26
CA LYS A 131 -1.40 22.26 -3.13
C LYS A 131 -1.04 23.47 -2.28
N PRO A 132 0.21 23.98 -2.30
CA PRO A 132 0.62 25.12 -1.48
C PRO A 132 -0.22 26.39 -1.68
N GLU A 133 -0.83 26.54 -2.86
CA GLU A 133 -1.70 27.64 -3.23
C GLU A 133 -3.16 27.47 -2.77
N SER A 134 -3.57 26.25 -2.38
CA SER A 134 -4.91 25.98 -1.87
C SER A 134 -5.13 26.75 -0.57
N ARG A 135 -6.33 27.34 -0.45
CA ARG A 135 -6.71 28.00 0.80
C ARG A 135 -7.16 26.94 1.78
N VAL A 136 -6.44 26.84 2.87
CA VAL A 136 -6.67 25.83 3.90
C VAL A 136 -7.97 26.08 4.66
N GLY A 137 -8.84 25.07 4.73
CA GLY A 137 -9.96 24.99 5.66
C GLY A 137 -9.54 24.61 7.08
N SER A 138 -10.50 24.58 8.00
CA SER A 138 -10.28 24.25 9.41
C SER A 138 -11.08 23.03 9.82
N ILE A 139 -10.53 22.18 10.66
CA ILE A 139 -11.25 21.07 11.28
C ILE A 139 -11.61 21.48 12.71
N VAL A 140 -12.89 21.36 13.06
CA VAL A 140 -13.40 21.63 14.41
C VAL A 140 -13.93 20.33 15.00
N SER A 141 -13.51 20.03 16.22
CA SER A 141 -13.99 18.88 16.98
C SER A 141 -15.23 19.26 17.80
N HIS A 142 -16.24 18.40 17.77
CA HIS A 142 -17.46 18.52 18.55
C HIS A 142 -17.70 17.22 19.31
N ARG A 143 -18.13 17.34 20.55
CA ARG A 143 -18.63 16.21 21.33
C ARG A 143 -20.14 16.25 21.35
N LEU A 144 -20.78 15.21 20.83
CA LEU A 144 -22.23 15.14 20.65
C LEU A 144 -22.81 14.04 21.53
N ASP A 145 -23.70 14.41 22.45
CA ASP A 145 -24.44 13.45 23.26
C ASP A 145 -25.48 12.73 22.39
N SER A 146 -25.32 11.41 22.23
CA SER A 146 -26.23 10.60 21.43
C SER A 146 -27.17 9.79 22.31
N LYS A 147 -28.47 10.08 22.21
CA LYS A 147 -29.51 9.28 22.89
C LYS A 147 -29.55 7.84 22.39
N SER A 148 -29.33 7.62 21.10
CA SER A 148 -29.36 6.29 20.49
C SER A 148 -28.19 5.41 20.97
N PHE A 149 -26.99 5.99 21.07
CA PHE A 149 -25.82 5.29 21.59
C PHE A 149 -25.71 5.33 23.12
N LYS A 150 -26.57 6.13 23.79
CA LYS A 150 -26.55 6.38 25.25
C LYS A 150 -25.20 6.85 25.76
N ASP A 151 -24.46 7.59 24.92
CA ASP A 151 -23.11 8.03 25.20
C ASP A 151 -22.73 9.19 24.26
N ALA A 152 -21.67 9.91 24.60
CA ALA A 152 -21.13 10.99 23.78
C ALA A 152 -20.28 10.42 22.63
N ARG A 153 -20.26 11.13 21.50
CA ARG A 153 -19.46 10.78 20.33
C ARG A 153 -18.66 12.00 19.88
N ASP A 154 -17.39 11.78 19.57
CA ASP A 154 -16.56 12.80 18.97
C ASP A 154 -16.82 12.84 17.46
N VAL A 155 -17.02 14.05 16.95
CA VAL A 155 -17.32 14.33 15.54
C VAL A 155 -16.40 15.46 15.09
N HIS A 156 -15.76 15.27 13.95
CA HIS A 156 -14.91 16.28 13.33
C HIS A 156 -15.65 16.92 12.15
N VAL A 157 -15.69 18.24 12.11
CA VAL A 157 -16.36 19.01 11.07
C VAL A 157 -15.31 19.82 10.32
N TYR A 158 -15.14 19.51 9.03
CA TYR A 158 -14.36 20.35 8.12
C TYR A 158 -15.17 21.59 7.74
N LEU A 159 -14.54 22.76 7.86
CA LEU A 159 -15.07 24.05 7.43
C LEU A 159 -14.17 24.59 6.31
N PRO A 160 -14.72 24.94 5.13
CA PRO A 160 -13.91 25.47 4.04
C PRO A 160 -13.27 26.81 4.40
N SER A 161 -12.17 27.17 3.73
CA SER A 161 -11.30 28.34 4.02
C SER A 161 -11.95 29.73 4.02
N ARG A 162 -13.24 29.83 3.71
CA ARG A 162 -14.04 31.07 3.77
C ARG A 162 -15.42 30.81 4.38
N PHE A 163 -15.50 29.86 5.29
CA PHE A 163 -16.74 29.51 5.97
C PHE A 163 -17.37 30.73 6.65
N ARG A 164 -18.69 30.88 6.46
CA ARG A 164 -19.48 31.94 7.10
C ARG A 164 -20.70 31.33 7.77
N LYS A 165 -20.87 31.58 9.07
CA LYS A 165 -21.99 31.04 9.87
C LYS A 165 -23.37 31.44 9.36
N ASN A 166 -23.48 32.55 8.62
CA ASN A 166 -24.73 33.05 8.06
C ASN A 166 -25.04 32.54 6.64
N ARG A 167 -24.26 31.59 6.11
CA ARG A 167 -24.50 30.96 4.80
C ARG A 167 -24.87 29.49 4.96
N ARG A 168 -25.56 28.96 3.95
CA ARG A 168 -25.85 27.52 3.83
C ARG A 168 -24.81 26.87 2.92
N TYR A 169 -24.44 25.64 3.26
CA TYR A 169 -23.48 24.81 2.53
C TYR A 169 -24.09 23.41 2.38
N PRO A 170 -23.73 22.65 1.33
CA PRO A 170 -24.04 21.22 1.28
C PRO A 170 -23.35 20.49 2.42
N LEU A 171 -23.98 19.43 2.93
CA LEU A 171 -23.43 18.57 3.97
C LEU A 171 -22.96 17.26 3.34
N LEU A 172 -21.68 16.93 3.54
CA LEU A 172 -21.13 15.61 3.28
C LEU A 172 -20.86 14.94 4.62
N VAL A 173 -21.46 13.77 4.85
CA VAL A 173 -21.17 12.93 6.03
C VAL A 173 -20.23 11.82 5.59
N VAL A 174 -19.05 11.76 6.21
CA VAL A 174 -18.02 10.75 5.93
C VAL A 174 -17.90 9.83 7.15
N HIS A 175 -18.03 8.52 6.94
CA HIS A 175 -17.85 7.51 7.98
C HIS A 175 -16.35 7.18 8.15
N ASP A 176 -16.00 6.33 9.13
CA ASP A 176 -14.63 6.03 9.59
C ASP A 176 -13.86 7.23 10.17
N GLY A 177 -14.52 8.38 10.33
CA GLY A 177 -14.11 9.46 11.23
C GLY A 177 -12.71 10.01 10.94
N THR A 178 -11.84 9.95 11.95
CA THR A 178 -10.47 10.47 11.87
C THR A 178 -9.57 9.62 10.98
N ASP A 179 -9.94 8.39 10.63
CA ASP A 179 -9.14 7.55 9.75
C ASP A 179 -9.00 8.16 8.36
N TYR A 180 -10.05 8.79 7.83
CA TYR A 180 -9.97 9.54 6.58
C TYR A 180 -9.06 10.78 6.70
N LEU A 181 -8.95 11.37 7.89
CA LEU A 181 -8.04 12.49 8.11
C LEU A 181 -6.59 12.02 8.18
N HIS A 182 -6.33 10.88 8.83
CA HIS A 182 -4.98 10.38 9.08
C HIS A 182 -4.40 9.55 7.94
N PHE A 183 -5.21 8.74 7.26
CA PHE A 183 -4.75 7.74 6.30
C PHE A 183 -5.12 8.05 4.85
N ALA A 184 -6.11 8.92 4.63
CA ALA A 184 -6.57 9.30 3.29
C ALA A 184 -6.31 10.78 2.93
N GLU A 185 -5.67 11.56 3.82
CA GLU A 185 -5.40 12.99 3.60
C GLU A 185 -6.64 13.79 3.21
N LEU A 186 -7.82 13.43 3.75
CA LEU A 186 -9.11 13.98 3.31
C LEU A 186 -9.15 15.51 3.37
N LYS A 187 -8.49 16.12 4.36
CA LYS A 187 -8.42 17.57 4.46
C LYS A 187 -7.75 18.19 3.24
N ALA A 188 -6.63 17.63 2.78
CA ALA A 188 -5.91 18.14 1.61
C ALA A 188 -6.73 17.96 0.31
N ILE A 189 -7.56 16.92 0.25
CA ILE A 189 -8.48 16.67 -0.89
C ILE A 189 -9.62 17.70 -0.91
N LEU A 190 -10.09 18.14 0.26
CA LEU A 190 -11.19 19.10 0.38
C LEU A 190 -10.76 20.57 0.25
N ASP A 191 -9.47 20.88 0.46
CA ASP A 191 -8.87 22.23 0.41
C ASP A 191 -8.61 22.76 -1.02
#